data_AF-A0A9E0YII0-F1
#
_entry.id   AF-A0A9E0YII0-F1
#
_cell.length_a   1.000
_cell.length_b   1.000
_cell.length_c   1.000
_cell.angle_alpha   90.00
_cell.angle_beta   90.00
_cell.angle_gamma   90.00
#
_symmetry.space_group_name_H-M   'P 1'
#
loop_
_entity.id
_entity.type
_entity.pdbx_description
1 polymer ?
#
loop_
_entity_poly.entity_id
_entity_poly.type
_entity_poly.pdbx_seq_one_letter_code
_entity_poly.pdbx_strand_id
1 'polypeptide(L)'
;MIPDKPAQKRTVCRKLRIERSAICFFKYLFEAYEGIAVLETLDPKAAQVALHVAPGCEDTVSGILADLSKQYLIEPVEEAGQWLDPDKRRQG
;
A
#
# COMPACT_ATOMS: atom_id res chain seq x y z
N MET A 1 26.10 -2.99 -26.36
CA MET A 1 24.69 -2.82 -25.94
C MET A 1 24.43 -3.83 -24.83
N ILE A 2 24.43 -3.38 -23.58
CA ILE A 2 24.00 -4.20 -22.44
C ILE A 2 22.47 -4.16 -22.47
N PRO A 3 21.74 -5.29 -22.48
CA PRO A 3 20.29 -5.21 -22.35
C PRO A 3 19.98 -4.61 -20.99
N ASP A 4 19.15 -3.58 -20.98
CA ASP A 4 18.53 -3.02 -19.78
C ASP A 4 17.89 -4.19 -19.02
N LYS A 5 18.39 -4.43 -17.80
CA LYS A 5 17.93 -5.53 -16.96
C LYS A 5 16.43 -5.28 -16.72
N PRO A 6 15.52 -6.21 -17.05
CA PRO A 6 14.10 -5.94 -16.89
C PRO A 6 13.83 -5.60 -15.43
N ALA A 7 13.30 -4.39 -15.19
CA ALA A 7 12.88 -3.96 -13.87
C ALA A 7 11.96 -5.04 -13.28
N GLN A 8 12.35 -5.59 -12.13
CA GLN A 8 11.63 -6.66 -11.47
C GLN A 8 10.21 -6.16 -11.13
N LYS A 9 9.20 -6.62 -11.89
CA LYS A 9 7.79 -6.23 -11.73
C LYS A 9 7.19 -6.87 -10.48
N ARG A 10 7.41 -6.25 -9.31
CA ARG A 10 6.85 -6.70 -8.03
C ARG A 10 5.71 -5.80 -7.62
N THR A 11 4.59 -6.40 -7.21
CA THR A 11 3.47 -5.69 -6.60
C THR A 11 3.96 -4.90 -5.39
N VAL A 12 3.57 -3.64 -5.29
CA VAL A 12 3.88 -2.78 -4.15
C VAL A 12 2.74 -2.86 -3.15
N CYS A 13 3.03 -3.22 -1.91
CA CYS A 13 2.04 -3.24 -0.83
C CYS A 13 2.16 -1.97 0.01
N ARG A 14 1.06 -1.22 0.12
CA ARG A 14 0.96 -0.03 0.98
C ARG A 14 -0.03 -0.30 2.11
N LYS A 15 0.42 -0.25 3.37
CA LYS A 15 -0.46 -0.35 4.55
C LYS A 15 -0.99 1.04 4.90
N LEU A 16 -2.31 1.15 4.98
CA LEU A 16 -3.00 2.42 5.19
C LEU A 16 -4.02 2.27 6.33
N ARG A 17 -4.17 3.33 7.11
CA ARG A 17 -5.34 3.55 7.98
C ARG A 17 -6.30 4.46 7.21
N ILE A 18 -7.54 4.01 7.04
CA ILE A 18 -8.58 4.81 6.37
C ILE A 18 -9.80 4.98 7.27
N GLU A 19 -10.75 5.83 6.89
CA GLU A 19 -12.03 5.87 7.62
C GLU A 19 -12.73 4.51 7.56
N ARG A 20 -13.18 4.02 8.72
CA ARG A 20 -13.83 2.71 8.83
C ARG A 20 -15.07 2.59 7.94
N SER A 21 -15.85 3.66 7.84
CA SER A 21 -17.04 3.75 6.97
C SER A 21 -16.68 3.70 5.48
N ALA A 22 -15.47 4.10 5.11
CA ALA A 22 -15.02 4.17 3.72
C ALA A 22 -14.39 2.87 3.21
N ILE A 23 -14.09 1.89 4.07
CA ILE A 23 -13.42 0.63 3.68
C ILE A 23 -14.13 -0.06 2.51
N CYS A 24 -15.45 -0.23 2.58
CA CYS A 24 -16.22 -0.87 1.51
C CYS A 24 -16.22 -0.04 0.21
N PHE A 25 -16.27 1.29 0.34
CA PHE A 25 -16.23 2.18 -0.82
C PHE A 25 -14.87 2.11 -1.53
N PHE A 26 -13.77 2.17 -0.79
CA PHE A 26 -12.42 2.08 -1.35
C PHE A 26 -12.19 0.72 -2.01
N LYS A 27 -12.65 -0.36 -1.37
CA LYS A 27 -12.57 -1.72 -1.95
C LYS A 27 -13.29 -1.78 -3.30
N TYR A 28 -14.53 -1.32 -3.34
CA TYR A 28 -15.33 -1.29 -4.57
C TYR A 28 -14.69 -0.41 -5.64
N LEU A 29 -14.18 0.76 -5.27
CA LEU A 29 -13.53 1.68 -6.20
C LEU A 29 -12.33 1.02 -6.87
N PHE A 30 -11.40 0.44 -6.10
CA PHE A 30 -10.23 -0.21 -6.68
C PHE A 30 -10.57 -1.49 -7.45
N GLU A 31 -11.58 -2.25 -7.03
CA GLU A 31 -12.07 -3.43 -7.79
C GLU A 31 -12.74 -3.04 -9.13
N ALA A 32 -13.32 -1.84 -9.22
CA ALA A 32 -13.87 -1.31 -10.46
C ALA A 32 -12.79 -0.92 -11.48
N TYR A 33 -11.57 -0.63 -11.02
CA TYR A 33 -10.41 -0.44 -11.89
C TYR A 33 -9.66 -1.78 -12.05
N GLU A 34 -10.03 -2.55 -13.08
CA GLU A 34 -9.38 -3.83 -13.35
C GLU A 34 -7.85 -3.68 -13.48
N GLY A 35 -7.12 -4.48 -12.71
CA GLY A 35 -5.68 -4.65 -12.86
C GLY A 35 -4.79 -3.55 -12.30
N ILE A 36 -5.32 -2.53 -11.59
CA ILE A 36 -4.47 -1.45 -11.03
C ILE A 36 -4.08 -1.69 -9.57
N ALA A 37 -5.01 -2.18 -8.74
CA ALA A 37 -4.75 -2.46 -7.33
C ALA A 37 -5.85 -3.34 -6.73
N VAL A 38 -5.52 -4.04 -5.64
CA VAL A 38 -6.47 -4.80 -4.83
C VAL A 38 -6.39 -4.32 -3.39
N LEU A 39 -7.55 -4.05 -2.77
CA LEU A 39 -7.64 -3.68 -1.37
C LEU A 39 -8.02 -4.88 -0.50
N GLU A 40 -7.19 -5.13 0.51
CA GLU A 40 -7.37 -6.13 1.54
C GLU A 40 -7.60 -5.44 2.89
N THR A 41 -8.66 -5.81 3.61
CA THR A 41 -8.89 -5.32 4.97
C THR A 41 -8.05 -6.14 5.96
N LEU A 42 -7.09 -5.50 6.63
CA LEU A 42 -6.23 -6.16 7.62
C LEU A 42 -6.89 -6.20 9.00
N ASP A 43 -7.41 -5.06 9.44
CA ASP A 43 -8.14 -4.93 10.70
C ASP A 43 -9.32 -3.96 10.54
N PRO A 44 -10.57 -4.48 10.52
CA PRO A 44 -11.76 -3.64 10.37
C PRO A 44 -12.11 -2.81 11.63
N LYS A 45 -11.55 -3.13 12.80
CA LYS A 45 -11.74 -2.34 14.03
C LYS A 45 -10.73 -1.20 14.09
N ALA A 46 -9.46 -1.46 13.77
CA ALA A 46 -8.41 -0.44 13.69
C ALA A 46 -8.45 0.37 12.38
N ALA A 47 -9.34 0.00 11.45
CA ALA A 47 -9.50 0.58 10.12
C ALA A 47 -8.21 0.54 9.29
N GLN A 48 -7.47 -0.57 9.41
CA GLN A 48 -6.23 -0.82 8.68
C GLN A 48 -6.49 -1.69 7.46
N VAL A 49 -5.92 -1.29 6.33
CA VAL A 49 -6.04 -1.96 5.04
C VAL A 49 -4.66 -2.07 4.37
N ALA A 50 -4.50 -3.06 3.50
CA ALA A 50 -3.39 -3.16 2.58
C ALA A 50 -3.89 -2.89 1.16
N LEU A 51 -3.19 -2.00 0.45
CA LEU A 51 -3.41 -1.75 -0.96
C LEU A 51 -2.25 -2.38 -1.76
N HIS A 52 -2.58 -3.43 -2.51
CA HIS A 52 -1.66 -4.17 -3.36
C HIS A 52 -1.69 -3.58 -4.76
N VAL A 53 -0.69 -2.77 -5.11
CA VAL A 53 -0.63 -2.02 -6.36
C VAL A 53 0.12 -2.82 -7.43
N ALA A 54 -0.51 -2.95 -8.59
CA ALA A 54 0.10 -3.62 -9.73
C ALA A 54 1.36 -2.87 -10.20
N PRO A 55 2.42 -3.59 -10.65
CA PRO A 55 3.63 -2.94 -11.12
C PRO A 55 3.37 -2.00 -12.29
N GLY A 56 3.81 -0.75 -12.19
CA GLY A 56 3.58 0.29 -13.20
C GLY A 56 2.27 1.07 -13.04
N CYS A 57 1.49 0.80 -11.99
CA CYS A 57 0.25 1.53 -11.66
C CYS A 57 0.40 2.45 -10.45
N GLU A 58 1.62 2.63 -9.93
CA GLU A 58 1.90 3.35 -8.68
C GLU A 58 1.47 4.82 -8.74
N ASP A 59 1.69 5.49 -9.86
CA ASP A 59 1.32 6.89 -10.05
C ASP A 59 -0.20 7.06 -10.15
N THR A 60 -0.87 6.19 -10.91
CA THR A 60 -2.34 6.16 -11.00
C THR A 60 -2.98 5.98 -9.63
N VAL A 61 -2.50 4.99 -8.86
CA VAL A 61 -3.00 4.75 -7.50
C VAL A 61 -2.68 5.92 -6.58
N SER A 62 -1.49 6.53 -6.69
CA SER A 62 -1.13 7.69 -5.89
C SER A 62 -2.02 8.90 -6.18
N GLY A 63 -2.40 9.12 -7.44
CA GLY A 63 -3.38 10.14 -7.84
C GLY A 63 -4.76 9.89 -7.23
N ILE A 64 -5.26 8.66 -7.32
CA ILE A 64 -6.55 8.27 -6.72
C ILE A 64 -6.53 8.51 -5.21
N LEU A 65 -5.48 8.06 -4.51
CA LEU A 65 -5.35 8.27 -3.06
C LEU A 65 -5.26 9.76 -2.70
N ALA A 66 -4.56 10.57 -3.49
CA ALA A 66 -4.45 12.02 -3.28
C ALA A 66 -5.77 12.76 -3.49
N ASP A 67 -6.64 12.29 -4.38
CA ASP A 67 -7.99 12.84 -4.54
C ASP A 67 -8.93 12.40 -3.41
N LEU A 68 -8.85 11.13 -3.02
CA LEU A 68 -9.67 10.60 -1.92
C LEU A 68 -9.30 11.21 -0.57
N SER A 69 -8.02 11.55 -0.34
CA SER A 69 -7.57 12.15 0.92
C SER A 69 -8.15 13.56 1.16
N LYS A 70 -8.74 14.19 0.14
CA LYS A 70 -9.47 15.46 0.27
C LYS A 70 -10.82 15.28 0.97
N GLN A 71 -11.37 14.07 0.99
CA GLN A 71 -12.70 13.76 1.54
C GLN A 71 -12.68 12.75 2.67
N TYR A 72 -11.65 11.90 2.72
CA TYR A 72 -11.52 10.83 3.70
C TYR A 72 -10.16 10.88 4.38
N LEU A 73 -10.13 10.48 5.65
CA LEU A 73 -8.88 10.17 6.34
C LEU A 73 -8.16 9.01 5.65
N ILE A 74 -6.90 9.24 5.27
CA ILE A 74 -5.97 8.24 4.73
C ILE A 74 -4.59 8.52 5.30
N GLU A 75 -4.04 7.58 6.07
CA GLU A 75 -2.72 7.71 6.68
C GLU A 75 -1.89 6.46 6.42
N PRO A 76 -0.58 6.57 6.18
CA PRO A 76 0.29 5.41 6.18
C PRO A 76 0.32 4.78 7.58
N VAL A 77 0.26 3.45 7.66
CA VAL A 77 0.57 2.74 8.90
C VAL A 77 2.09 2.62 8.95
N GLU A 78 2.74 3.37 9.84
CA GLU A 78 4.15 3.14 10.11
C GLU A 78 4.33 1.72 10.65
N GLU A 79 5.18 0.94 10.00
CA GLU A 79 5.65 -0.31 10.59
C GLU A 79 6.50 0.06 11.81
N ALA A 80 5.93 -0.03 13.01
CA ALA A 80 6.70 -0.08 14.23
C ALA A 80 7.56 -1.35 14.21
N GLY A 81 8.76 -1.23 13.64
CA GLY A 81 9.70 -2.33 13.52
C GLY A 81 10.52 -2.25 12.25
N GLN A 82 11.36 -1.22 12.13
CA GLN A 82 12.63 -1.41 11.44
C GLN A 82 13.27 -2.66 12.02
N TRP A 83 13.49 -3.64 11.16
CA TRP A 83 14.24 -4.86 11.46
C TRP A 83 15.51 -4.47 12.24
N LEU A 84 15.55 -4.78 13.54
CA LEU A 84 16.80 -4.75 14.29
C LEU A 84 17.62 -5.91 13.72
N ASP A 85 18.67 -5.58 12.98
CA ASP A 85 19.72 -6.52 12.59
C ASP A 85 20.03 -7.45 13.79
N PRO A 86 19.73 -8.76 13.71
CA PRO A 86 20.08 -9.69 14.78
C PRO A 86 21.60 -9.82 14.99
N ASP A 87 22.40 -9.21 14.12
CA ASP A 87 23.87 -9.30 14.11
C ASP A 87 24.62 -8.19 14.88
N LYS A 88 23.93 -7.21 15.48
CA LYS A 88 24.60 -6.19 16.32
C LYS A 88 24.87 -6.61 17.78
N ARG A 89 24.76 -7.90 18.12
CA ARG A 89 25.10 -8.46 19.45
C ARG A 89 26.51 -9.06 19.55
N ARG A 90 27.46 -8.68 18.70
CA ARG A 90 28.89 -9.00 18.90
C ARG A 90 29.76 -7.83 18.46
N GLN A 91 29.97 -6.91 19.38
CA GLN A 91 31.17 -6.09 19.50
C GLN A 91 31.12 -5.47 20.90
N GLY A 92 31.41 -6.33 21.87
CA GLY A 92 32.06 -5.91 23.11
C GLY A 92 33.57 -5.97 22.93
#